data_AF-A0A452TFV3-F1
#
_entry.id   AF-A0A452TFV3-F1
#
_cell.length_a   1.000
_cell.length_b   1.000
_cell.length_c   1.000
_cell.angle_alpha   90.00
_cell.angle_beta   90.00
_cell.angle_gamma   90.00
#
_symmetry.space_group_name_H-M   'P 1'
#
loop_
_entity.id
_entity.type
_entity.pdbx_description
1 polymer ?
#
loop_
_entity_poly.entity_id
_entity_poly.type
_entity_poly.pdbx_seq_one_letter_code
_entity_poly.pdbx_strand_id
1 'polypeptide(L)'
;VTLCAVPIAQKLEPHSLSNDALMRRAVSLVTDSTSTFLSQTTYALIEAITEYTKAVYTLISLYRQYTSLLGKMNSQEEDEVWQVIIGARVEVSKGQKTSLIWERKQTSRSRKHR
;
A
#
# COMPACT_ATOMS: atom_id res chain seq x y z
N VAL A 1 -14.66 68.74 1.83
CA VAL A 1 -13.76 68.06 2.79
C VAL A 1 -14.25 66.63 2.93
N THR A 2 -13.59 65.68 2.27
CA THR A 2 -13.96 64.25 2.32
C THR A 2 -13.15 63.58 3.42
N LEU A 3 -13.84 63.14 4.47
CA LEU A 3 -13.27 62.44 5.61
C LEU A 3 -13.04 60.97 5.20
N CYS A 4 -11.82 60.59 4.87
CA CYS A 4 -11.49 59.19 4.59
C CYS A 4 -11.37 58.43 5.92
N ALA A 5 -12.34 57.57 6.22
CA ALA A 5 -12.25 56.62 7.32
C ALA A 5 -11.33 55.46 6.91
N VAL A 6 -10.15 55.38 7.53
CA VAL A 6 -9.30 54.18 7.45
C VAL A 6 -9.95 53.10 8.31
N PRO A 7 -10.15 51.86 7.81
CA PRO A 7 -10.66 50.78 8.64
C PRO A 7 -9.64 50.52 9.76
N ILE A 8 -10.01 50.84 11.00
CA ILE A 8 -9.22 50.44 12.16
C ILE A 8 -9.38 48.93 12.27
N ALA A 9 -8.37 48.18 11.82
CA ALA A 9 -8.25 46.78 12.16
C ALA A 9 -8.03 46.70 13.68
N GLN A 10 -9.12 46.51 14.43
CA GLN A 10 -9.07 46.04 15.81
C GLN A 10 -8.56 44.60 15.80
N LYS A 11 -7.27 44.42 15.50
CA LYS A 11 -6.54 43.17 15.61
C LYS A 11 -6.02 43.06 17.04
N LEU A 12 -6.92 43.08 18.02
CA LEU A 12 -6.55 42.82 19.40
C LEU A 12 -7.70 42.13 20.14
N GLU A 13 -8.14 40.99 19.61
CA GLU A 13 -8.63 39.92 20.46
C GLU A 13 -7.61 38.79 20.38
N PRO A 14 -7.08 38.31 21.51
CA PRO A 14 -6.26 37.10 21.53
C PRO A 14 -7.19 35.91 21.24
N HIS A 15 -7.53 35.68 19.97
CA HIS A 15 -8.12 34.42 19.49
C HIS A 15 -7.16 33.22 19.65
N SER A 16 -6.07 33.39 20.39
CA SER A 16 -4.89 32.53 20.44
C SER A 16 -5.02 31.32 21.36
N LEU A 17 -6.16 31.09 22.02
CA LEU A 17 -6.40 29.88 22.84
C LEU A 17 -7.86 29.37 22.75
N SER A 18 -8.53 29.56 21.61
CA SER A 18 -9.89 29.03 21.40
C SER A 18 -9.87 27.53 21.07
N ASN A 19 -10.86 26.78 21.57
CA ASN A 19 -11.13 25.39 21.20
C ASN A 19 -11.10 25.19 19.66
N ASP A 20 -11.54 26.19 18.91
CA ASP A 20 -11.57 26.19 17.46
C ASP A 20 -10.16 26.13 16.83
N ALA A 21 -9.18 26.83 17.41
CA ALA A 21 -7.79 26.78 16.96
C ALA A 21 -7.15 25.41 17.25
N LEU A 22 -7.50 24.79 18.39
CA LEU A 22 -7.09 23.42 18.70
C LEU A 22 -7.73 22.41 17.74
N MET A 23 -9.02 22.55 17.44
CA MET A 23 -9.71 21.70 16.48
C MET A 23 -9.08 21.79 15.09
N ARG A 24 -8.80 22.99 14.58
CA ARG A 24 -8.13 23.19 13.28
C ARG A 24 -6.77 22.52 13.22
N ARG A 25 -5.97 22.63 14.28
CA ARG A 25 -4.66 21.95 14.37
C ARG A 25 -4.81 20.43 14.40
N ALA A 26 -5.75 19.91 15.20
CA ALA A 26 -6.01 18.47 15.27
C ALA A 26 -6.45 17.92 13.90
N VAL A 27 -7.35 18.63 13.20
CA VAL A 27 -7.79 18.26 11.85
C VAL A 27 -6.63 18.30 10.85
N SER A 28 -5.79 19.35 10.87
CA SER A 28 -4.61 19.42 10.00
C SER A 28 -3.67 18.24 10.24
N LEU A 29 -3.33 17.96 11.50
CA LEU A 29 -2.44 16.84 11.87
C LEU A 29 -3.02 15.49 11.45
N VAL A 30 -4.32 15.25 11.68
CA VAL A 30 -4.98 14.02 11.25
C VAL A 30 -5.00 13.92 9.72
N THR A 31 -5.24 15.01 9.01
CA THR A 31 -5.28 15.02 7.53
C THR A 31 -3.90 14.72 6.94
N ASP A 32 -2.86 15.41 7.41
CA ASP A 32 -1.49 15.22 6.90
C ASP A 32 -0.95 13.83 7.20
N SER A 33 -1.16 13.34 8.42
CA SER A 33 -0.74 11.98 8.83
C SER A 33 -1.51 10.90 8.08
N THR A 34 -2.81 11.10 7.85
CA THR A 34 -3.64 10.16 7.07
C THR A 34 -3.20 10.13 5.62
N SER A 35 -2.98 11.30 5.00
CA SER A 35 -2.49 11.41 3.62
C SER A 35 -1.16 10.68 3.43
N THR A 36 -0.21 10.92 4.34
CA THR A 36 1.10 10.25 4.34
C THR A 36 0.95 8.73 4.48
N PHE A 37 0.17 8.28 5.46
CA PHE A 37 -0.03 6.86 5.72
C PHE A 37 -0.76 6.14 4.57
N LEU A 38 -1.80 6.76 4.00
CA LEU A 38 -2.52 6.22 2.84
C LEU A 38 -1.60 6.08 1.63
N SER A 39 -0.76 7.08 1.38
CA SER A 39 0.23 7.04 0.29
C SER A 39 1.22 5.89 0.48
N GLN A 40 1.78 5.76 1.69
CA GLN A 40 2.73 4.68 2.02
C GLN A 40 2.09 3.29 1.93
N THR A 41 0.88 3.12 2.48
CA THR A 41 0.18 1.82 2.44
C THR A 41 -0.27 1.44 1.04
N THR A 42 -0.67 2.42 0.21
CA THR A 42 -0.99 2.19 -1.20
C THR A 42 0.25 1.73 -1.96
N TYR A 43 1.39 2.38 -1.74
CA TYR A 43 2.66 1.96 -2.37
C TYR A 43 3.05 0.54 -1.96
N ALA A 44 3.02 0.23 -0.65
CA ALA A 44 3.32 -1.11 -0.15
C ALA A 44 2.35 -2.17 -0.69
N LEU A 45 1.07 -1.85 -0.89
CA LEU A 45 0.11 -2.75 -1.51
C LEU A 45 0.45 -3.00 -2.99
N ILE A 46 0.74 -1.95 -3.76
CA ILE A 46 1.13 -2.07 -5.17
C ILE A 46 2.38 -2.94 -5.30
N GLU A 47 3.39 -2.70 -4.46
CA GLU A 47 4.62 -3.49 -4.44
C GLU A 47 4.34 -4.96 -4.12
N ALA A 48 3.53 -5.24 -3.10
CA ALA A 48 3.15 -6.61 -2.72
C ALA A 48 2.37 -7.35 -3.83
N ILE A 49 1.44 -6.66 -4.50
CA ILE A 49 0.70 -7.22 -5.65
C ILE A 49 1.65 -7.49 -6.82
N THR A 50 2.57 -6.56 -7.10
CA THR A 50 3.54 -6.68 -8.19
C THR A 50 4.44 -7.89 -7.97
N GLU A 51 4.95 -8.07 -6.74
CA GLU A 51 5.83 -9.19 -6.42
C GLU A 51 5.08 -10.53 -6.42
N TYR A 52 3.84 -10.56 -5.91
CA TYR A 52 2.98 -11.73 -6.04
C TYR A 52 2.75 -12.12 -7.51
N THR A 53 2.48 -11.13 -8.36
CA THR A 53 2.25 -11.33 -9.80
C THR A 53 3.48 -11.91 -10.48
N LYS A 54 4.69 -11.39 -10.19
CA LYS A 54 5.94 -11.96 -10.69
C LYS A 54 6.12 -13.41 -10.26
N ALA A 55 5.91 -13.73 -8.99
CA ALA A 55 6.02 -15.11 -8.50
C ALA A 55 5.06 -16.06 -9.24
N VAL A 56 3.83 -15.61 -9.51
CA VAL A 56 2.86 -16.37 -10.31
C VAL A 56 3.34 -16.59 -11.75
N TYR A 57 3.85 -15.56 -12.42
CA TYR A 57 4.39 -15.68 -13.77
C TYR A 57 5.60 -16.64 -13.84
N THR A 58 6.48 -16.58 -12.84
CA THR A 58 7.60 -17.52 -12.72
C THR A 58 7.08 -18.96 -12.60
N LEU A 59 6.10 -19.21 -11.71
CA LEU A 59 5.51 -20.54 -11.54
C LEU A 59 4.84 -21.04 -12.84
N ILE A 60 4.09 -20.18 -13.54
CA ILE A 60 3.48 -20.52 -14.84
C ILE A 60 4.55 -20.90 -15.86
N SER A 61 5.66 -20.16 -15.91
CA SER A 61 6.76 -20.41 -16.84
C SER A 61 7.44 -21.75 -16.55
N LEU A 62 7.67 -22.06 -15.27
CA LEU A 62 8.20 -23.37 -14.83
C LEU A 62 7.27 -24.52 -15.25
N TYR A 63 5.94 -24.37 -15.08
CA TYR A 63 5.00 -25.40 -15.55
C TYR A 63 5.04 -25.62 -17.05
N ARG A 64 5.12 -24.54 -17.83
CA ARG A 64 5.23 -24.64 -19.29
C ARG A 64 6.51 -25.36 -19.69
N GLN A 65 7.62 -25.05 -19.04
CA GLN A 65 8.90 -25.70 -19.29
C GLN A 65 8.88 -27.18 -18.87
N TYR A 66 8.35 -27.51 -17.70
CA TYR A 66 8.18 -28.89 -17.26
C TYR A 66 7.33 -29.68 -18.27
N THR A 67 6.23 -29.10 -18.75
CA THR A 67 5.36 -29.72 -19.76
C THR A 67 6.10 -29.98 -21.08
N SER A 68 7.00 -29.08 -21.50
CA SER A 68 7.77 -29.26 -22.74
C SER A 68 8.87 -30.32 -22.63
N LEU A 69 9.26 -30.66 -21.40
CA LEU A 69 10.26 -31.67 -21.05
C LEU A 69 9.67 -33.03 -20.65
N LEU A 70 8.34 -33.19 -20.64
CA LEU A 70 7.69 -34.46 -20.33
C LEU A 70 8.22 -35.60 -21.21
N GLY A 71 8.63 -36.68 -20.57
CA GLY A 71 9.23 -37.86 -21.22
C GLY A 71 10.63 -37.64 -21.79
N LYS A 72 11.24 -36.47 -21.59
CA LYS A 72 12.61 -36.14 -22.04
C LYS A 72 13.62 -36.05 -20.88
N MET A 73 13.15 -36.17 -19.64
CA MET A 73 13.96 -36.14 -18.42
C MET A 73 14.06 -37.54 -17.82
N ASN A 74 15.18 -37.83 -17.17
CA ASN A 74 15.29 -38.98 -16.27
C ASN A 74 14.66 -38.67 -14.90
N SER A 75 14.48 -39.68 -14.04
CA SER A 75 13.83 -39.51 -12.74
C SER A 75 14.50 -38.49 -11.82
N GLN A 76 15.83 -38.37 -11.87
CA GLN A 76 16.58 -37.42 -11.05
C GLN A 76 16.36 -35.98 -11.53
N GLU A 77 16.45 -35.75 -12.84
CA GLU A 77 16.16 -34.44 -13.45
C GLU A 77 14.72 -34.01 -13.19
N GLU A 78 13.77 -34.95 -13.25
CA GLU A 78 12.37 -34.68 -12.96
C GLU A 78 12.16 -34.24 -11.50
N ASP A 79 12.78 -34.91 -10.53
CA ASP A 79 12.70 -34.52 -9.13
C ASP A 79 13.31 -33.12 -8.90
N GLU A 80 14.47 -32.82 -9.50
CA GLU A 80 15.10 -31.51 -9.39
C GLU A 80 14.21 -30.38 -9.91
N VAL A 81 13.62 -30.55 -11.10
CA VAL A 81 12.66 -29.57 -11.65
C VAL A 81 11.42 -29.46 -10.75
N TRP A 82 10.95 -30.57 -10.19
CA TRP A 82 9.82 -30.59 -9.27
C TRP A 82 10.10 -29.83 -7.97
N GLN A 83 11.31 -29.96 -7.39
CA GLN A 83 11.72 -29.20 -6.22
C GLN A 83 11.73 -27.69 -6.49
N VAL A 84 12.20 -27.27 -7.67
CA VAL A 84 12.14 -25.85 -8.09
C VAL A 84 10.69 -25.35 -8.18
N ILE A 85 9.78 -26.16 -8.73
CA ILE A 85 8.34 -25.84 -8.80
C ILE A 85 7.72 -25.73 -7.40
N ILE A 86 8.06 -26.63 -6.48
CA ILE A 86 7.60 -26.56 -5.08
C ILE A 86 8.09 -25.26 -4.44
N GLY A 87 9.37 -24.91 -4.61
CA GLY A 87 9.93 -23.64 -4.13
C GLY A 87 9.18 -22.43 -4.66
N ALA A 88 8.91 -22.40 -5.97
CA ALA A 88 8.13 -21.33 -6.59
C ALA A 88 6.68 -21.25 -6.06
N ARG A 89 6.02 -22.38 -5.77
CA ARG A 89 4.68 -22.40 -5.12
C ARG A 89 4.70 -21.80 -3.72
N VAL A 90 5.78 -22.02 -2.97
CA VAL A 90 5.97 -21.40 -1.65
C VAL A 90 6.09 -19.88 -1.77
N GLU A 91 6.85 -19.38 -2.74
CA GLU A 91 6.97 -17.94 -2.99
C GLU A 91 5.65 -17.30 -3.42
N VAL A 92 4.88 -17.95 -4.30
CA VAL A 92 3.52 -17.52 -4.65
C VAL A 92 2.63 -17.41 -3.41
N SER A 93 2.68 -18.41 -2.53
CA SER A 93 1.88 -18.44 -1.29
C SER A 93 2.29 -17.32 -0.32
N LYS A 94 3.59 -17.00 -0.23
CA LYS A 94 4.09 -15.88 0.56
C LYS A 94 3.62 -14.55 -0.03
N GLY A 95 3.78 -14.35 -1.33
CA GLY A 95 3.33 -13.15 -2.03
C GLY A 95 1.83 -12.90 -1.85
N GLN A 96 1.01 -13.95 -1.98
CA GLN A 96 -0.44 -13.86 -1.77
C GLN A 96 -0.79 -13.41 -0.36
N LYS A 97 -0.19 -14.03 0.66
CA LYS A 97 -0.42 -13.66 2.07
C LYS A 97 -0.04 -12.21 2.33
N THR A 98 1.11 -11.76 1.84
CA THR A 98 1.59 -10.39 2.01
C THR A 98 0.65 -9.39 1.34
N SER A 99 0.23 -9.64 0.10
CA SER A 99 -0.74 -8.79 -0.61
C SER A 99 -2.06 -8.65 0.16
N LEU A 100 -2.62 -9.76 0.68
CA LEU A 100 -3.84 -9.75 1.48
C LEU A 100 -3.69 -8.97 2.80
N ILE A 101 -2.52 -9.02 3.44
CA ILE A 101 -2.24 -8.23 4.65
C ILE A 101 -2.28 -6.73 4.34
N TRP A 102 -1.65 -6.31 3.24
CA TRP A 102 -1.62 -4.91 2.83
C TRP A 102 -3.00 -4.42 2.39
N GLU A 103 -3.77 -5.25 1.68
CA GLU A 103 -5.13 -4.93 1.27
C GLU A 103 -6.04 -4.71 2.49
N ARG A 104 -5.89 -5.55 3.53
CA ARG A 104 -6.61 -5.38 4.80
C ARG A 104 -6.23 -4.08 5.51
N LYS A 105 -4.94 -3.75 5.55
CA LYS A 105 -4.45 -2.48 6.15
C LYS A 105 -5.03 -1.27 5.42
N GLN A 106 -5.07 -1.30 4.09
CA GLN A 106 -5.63 -0.24 3.26
C GLN A 106 -7.15 -0.11 3.47
N THR A 107 -7.90 -1.20 3.38
CA THR A 107 -9.36 -1.23 3.54
C THR A 107 -9.82 -0.75 4.92
N SER A 108 -9.14 -1.18 5.99
CA SER A 108 -9.48 -0.79 7.36
C SER A 108 -9.39 0.72 7.59
N ARG A 109 -8.51 1.42 6.85
CA ARG A 109 -8.31 2.86 6.98
C ARG A 109 -9.21 3.66 6.06
N SER A 110 -9.44 3.21 4.82
CA SER A 110 -10.46 3.83 3.95
C SER A 110 -11.85 3.88 4.59
N ARG A 111 -12.18 2.90 5.47
CA ARG A 111 -13.42 2.90 6.25
C ARG A 111 -13.39 3.78 7.50
N LYS A 112 -12.23 4.10 8.06
CA LYS A 112 -12.10 4.93 9.27
C LYS A 112 -12.18 6.44 8.98
N HIS A 113 -12.18 6.82 7.70
CA HIS A 113 -12.24 8.19 7.21
C HIS A 113 -13.47 8.47 6.33
N ARG A 114 -14.45 7.55 6.31
CA ARG A 114 -15.76 7.72 5.66
C ARG A 114 -16.81 7.81 6.76
#